data_AF-A0A955BSP4-F1
#
_entry.id   AF-A0A955BSP4-F1
#
_cell.length_a   1.000
_cell.length_b   1.000
_cell.length_c   1.000
_cell.angle_alpha   90.00
_cell.angle_beta   90.00
_cell.angle_gamma   90.00
#
_symmetry.space_group_name_H-M   'P 1'
#
loop_
_entity.id
_entity.type
_entity.pdbx_description
1 polymer ?
#
loop_
_entity_poly.entity_id
_entity_poly.type
_entity_poly.pdbx_seq_one_letter_code
_entity_poly.pdbx_strand_id
1 'polypeptide(L)'
;MYDLVKGGHVYVAQPPLFRVVNKKQTYYVQTDEEMKAQLLDLGLGDCIFDPRDGQLIEGEAMTKLVRTLAAMEEALIALERRGISLKIHSERQDPVTGKLPAFHVLLGAEEHWFTGREQLDEFIAAKEKELGHELRVDAGVGLTGVHAAQDDDEESSRNGAAASATDANAAPLPKLRIVELHEVRTINTLLGDLATQGFGIEALIPKERTGEEGSRYAVRRGDSESGLEDLRALPGAIRAAGEKGLQITRFKGLGEMNAEELRETTLDPANRTLLQIRMEDAGSADELFRVLMGDNVEPRREFIQKHALDVRNLDV
;
A
#
# COMPACT_ATOMS: atom_id res chain seq x y z
N MET A 1 -7.14 -36.59 3.46
CA MET A 1 -6.15 -35.52 3.74
C MET A 1 -6.81 -34.30 4.37
N TYR A 2 -7.95 -33.83 3.85
CA TYR A 2 -8.75 -32.77 4.48
C TYR A 2 -9.13 -33.06 5.94
N ASP A 3 -9.35 -34.32 6.31
CA ASP A 3 -9.60 -34.69 7.72
C ASP A 3 -8.43 -34.33 8.65
N LEU A 4 -7.18 -34.31 8.15
CA LEU A 4 -6.01 -33.88 8.93
C LEU A 4 -5.99 -32.37 9.12
N VAL A 5 -6.40 -31.60 8.10
CA VAL A 5 -6.55 -30.14 8.20
C VAL A 5 -7.68 -29.80 9.16
N LYS A 6 -8.84 -30.46 9.01
CA LYS A 6 -9.99 -30.32 9.92
C LYS A 6 -9.64 -30.73 11.35
N GLY A 7 -8.81 -31.76 11.52
CA GLY A 7 -8.28 -32.20 12.80
C GLY A 7 -7.19 -31.29 13.37
N GLY A 8 -6.77 -30.25 12.65
CA GLY A 8 -5.77 -29.28 13.10
C GLY A 8 -4.35 -29.82 13.15
N HIS A 9 -4.03 -30.86 12.37
CA HIS A 9 -2.72 -31.54 12.39
C HIS A 9 -1.71 -30.99 11.37
N VAL A 10 -2.13 -30.07 10.50
CA VAL A 10 -1.29 -29.53 9.43
C VAL A 10 -0.78 -28.14 9.83
N TYR A 11 0.55 -27.98 9.77
CA TYR A 11 1.24 -26.75 10.11
C TYR A 11 2.26 -26.41 9.02
N VAL A 12 2.49 -25.13 8.80
CA VAL A 12 3.54 -24.59 7.93
C VAL A 12 4.56 -23.87 8.78
N ALA A 13 5.84 -24.18 8.57
CA ALA A 13 6.92 -23.49 9.27
C ALA A 13 7.09 -22.06 8.74
N GLN A 14 7.37 -21.12 9.63
CA GLN A 14 7.69 -19.74 9.30
C GLN A 14 9.17 -19.49 9.64
N PRO A 15 10.10 -19.80 8.72
CA PRO A 15 11.51 -19.45 8.90
C PRO A 15 11.69 -17.93 8.89
N PRO A 16 12.75 -17.40 9.54
CA PRO A 16 13.02 -15.97 9.55
C PRO A 16 13.39 -15.45 8.17
N LEU A 17 13.00 -14.20 7.88
CA LEU A 17 13.31 -13.53 6.62
C LEU A 17 14.71 -12.90 6.62
N PHE A 18 15.22 -12.52 7.81
CA PHE A 18 16.54 -11.91 7.94
C PHE A 18 17.38 -12.55 9.04
N ARG A 19 18.69 -12.55 8.82
CA ARG A 19 19.72 -12.68 9.84
C ARG A 19 20.44 -11.34 9.98
N VAL A 20 20.52 -10.84 11.20
CA VAL A 20 21.21 -9.58 11.51
C VAL A 20 22.38 -9.88 12.43
N VAL A 21 23.56 -9.44 12.03
CA VAL A 21 24.78 -9.53 12.84
C VAL A 21 25.19 -8.12 13.25
N ASN A 22 25.17 -7.87 14.57
CA ASN A 22 25.64 -6.64 15.18
C ASN A 22 26.85 -6.94 16.06
N LYS A 23 28.06 -6.61 15.56
CA LYS A 23 29.34 -6.92 16.22
C LYS A 23 29.51 -8.42 16.52
N LYS A 24 29.14 -8.86 17.72
CA LYS A 24 29.23 -10.26 18.19
C LYS A 24 27.87 -10.93 18.40
N GLN A 25 26.78 -10.16 18.30
CA GLN A 25 25.43 -10.66 18.50
C GLN A 25 24.80 -10.95 17.15
N THR A 26 24.26 -12.15 17.00
CA THR A 26 23.47 -12.56 15.84
C THR A 26 22.05 -12.83 16.31
N TYR A 27 21.08 -12.32 15.56
CA TYR A 27 19.68 -12.58 15.80
C TYR A 27 18.93 -12.62 14.47
N TYR A 28 17.69 -13.09 14.52
CA TYR A 28 16.85 -13.31 13.35
C TYR A 28 15.59 -12.46 13.43
N VAL A 29 15.12 -12.00 12.27
CA VAL A 29 13.92 -11.17 12.14
C VAL A 29 12.95 -11.83 11.19
N GLN A 30 11.67 -11.90 11.56
CA GLN A 30 10.69 -12.73 10.86
C GLN A 30 10.10 -12.02 9.64
N THR A 31 9.91 -10.71 9.72
CA THR A 31 9.19 -9.94 8.69
C THR A 31 9.93 -8.70 8.22
N ASP A 32 9.60 -8.22 7.02
CA ASP A 32 10.07 -6.94 6.51
C ASP A 32 9.65 -5.77 7.41
N GLU A 33 8.45 -5.84 8.00
CA GLU A 33 7.91 -4.79 8.88
C GLU A 33 8.70 -4.69 10.19
N GLU A 34 8.97 -5.83 10.83
CA GLU A 34 9.83 -5.88 12.02
C GLU A 34 11.23 -5.35 11.73
N MET A 35 11.82 -5.74 10.59
CA MET A 35 13.15 -5.26 10.20
C MET A 35 13.16 -3.74 9.98
N LYS A 36 12.18 -3.20 9.26
CA LYS A 36 12.02 -1.75 9.07
C LYS A 36 11.87 -1.02 10.40
N ALA A 37 11.08 -1.55 11.33
CA ALA A 37 10.87 -0.96 12.65
C ALA A 37 12.16 -0.96 13.49
N GLN A 38 12.88 -2.07 13.53
CA GLN A 38 14.16 -2.17 14.24
C GLN A 38 15.21 -1.21 13.69
N LEU A 39 15.35 -1.12 12.36
CA LEU A 39 16.29 -0.17 11.73
C LEU A 39 15.92 1.28 12.03
N LEU A 40 14.63 1.59 12.07
CA LEU A 40 14.12 2.91 12.40
C LEU A 40 14.44 3.27 13.86
N ASP A 41 14.20 2.35 14.79
CA ASP A 41 14.51 2.54 16.21
C ASP A 41 16.02 2.68 16.47
N LEU A 42 16.85 1.86 15.82
CA LEU A 42 18.31 1.97 15.90
C LEU A 42 18.84 3.28 15.28
N GLY A 43 18.16 3.79 14.26
CA GLY A 43 18.50 5.04 13.60
C GLY A 43 18.15 6.28 14.42
N LEU A 44 17.03 6.25 15.15
CA LEU A 44 16.49 7.41 15.87
C LEU A 44 17.39 7.95 16.98
N GLY A 45 18.20 7.10 17.62
CA GLY A 45 18.89 7.42 18.88
C GLY A 45 19.74 8.70 18.90
N ASP A 46 20.43 9.02 17.81
CA ASP A 46 21.36 10.17 17.73
C ASP A 46 21.03 11.12 16.56
N CYS A 47 19.84 10.99 15.97
CA CYS A 47 19.46 11.76 14.78
C CYS A 47 18.75 13.07 15.15
N ILE A 48 19.16 14.14 14.48
CA ILE A 48 18.55 15.47 14.55
C ILE A 48 18.04 15.81 13.17
N PHE A 49 16.78 16.19 13.07
CA PHE A 49 16.19 16.70 11.83
C PHE A 49 16.29 18.23 11.79
N ASP A 50 16.78 18.75 10.68
CA ASP A 50 16.92 20.18 10.40
C ASP A 50 15.96 20.54 9.25
N PRO A 51 14.82 21.18 9.56
CA PRO A 51 13.87 21.63 8.55
C PRO A 51 14.37 22.83 7.73
N ARG A 52 15.57 23.37 8.05
CA ARG A 52 16.16 24.61 7.49
C ARG A 52 15.37 25.89 7.79
N ASP A 53 14.49 25.85 8.77
CA ASP A 53 13.70 26.99 9.26
C ASP A 53 14.24 27.59 10.58
N GLY A 54 15.34 27.01 11.08
CA GLY A 54 16.00 27.43 12.32
C GLY A 54 15.58 26.65 13.57
N GLN A 55 14.57 25.76 13.48
CA GLN A 55 14.14 24.92 14.59
C GLN A 55 14.55 23.47 14.37
N LEU A 56 15.57 23.02 15.10
CA LEU A 56 15.98 21.61 15.08
C LEU A 56 14.96 20.73 15.81
N ILE A 57 14.69 19.55 15.25
CA ILE A 57 13.78 18.55 15.80
C ILE A 57 14.59 17.33 16.23
N GLU A 58 14.54 17.00 17.53
CA GLU A 58 15.30 15.92 18.15
C GLU A 58 14.46 15.16 19.19
N GLY A 59 14.99 14.05 19.71
CA GLY A 59 14.38 13.27 20.80
C GLY A 59 12.97 12.76 20.49
N GLU A 60 12.02 13.04 21.40
CA GLU A 60 10.64 12.56 21.28
C GLU A 60 9.90 13.17 20.08
N ALA A 61 10.13 14.45 19.78
CA ALA A 61 9.52 15.12 18.63
C ALA A 61 9.97 14.48 17.31
N MET A 62 11.27 14.17 17.20
CA MET A 62 11.83 13.45 16.06
C MET A 62 11.25 12.04 15.93
N THR A 63 11.16 11.32 17.05
CA THR A 63 10.55 9.98 17.09
C THR A 63 9.11 10.00 16.61
N LYS A 64 8.29 10.96 17.09
CA LYS A 64 6.90 11.11 16.69
C LYS A 64 6.79 11.42 15.19
N LEU A 65 7.61 12.33 14.68
CA LEU A 65 7.65 12.70 13.26
C LEU A 65 7.98 11.52 12.37
N VAL A 66 9.09 10.84 12.63
CA VAL A 66 9.54 9.71 11.83
C VAL A 66 8.52 8.56 11.86
N ARG A 67 7.92 8.28 13.01
CA ARG A 67 6.86 7.23 13.12
C ARG A 67 5.60 7.61 12.35
N THR A 68 5.18 8.88 12.41
CA THR A 68 4.02 9.39 11.63
C THR A 68 4.27 9.19 10.12
N LEU A 69 5.47 9.55 9.66
CA LEU A 69 5.85 9.42 8.26
C LEU A 69 5.99 7.96 7.82
N ALA A 70 6.63 7.11 8.63
CA ALA A 70 6.78 5.68 8.36
C ALA A 70 5.41 4.97 8.27
N ALA A 71 4.45 5.33 9.12
CA ALA A 71 3.09 4.79 9.05
C ALA A 71 2.33 5.23 7.79
N MET A 72 2.71 6.36 7.17
CA MET A 72 2.07 6.89 5.97
C MET A 72 2.64 6.29 4.67
N GLU A 73 3.89 5.81 4.68
CA GLU A 73 4.60 5.32 3.47
C GLU A 73 3.78 4.33 2.65
N GLU A 74 3.22 3.31 3.30
CA GLU A 74 2.44 2.25 2.64
C GLU A 74 1.15 2.77 2.00
N ALA A 75 0.49 3.73 2.66
CA ALA A 75 -0.71 4.35 2.14
C ALA A 75 -0.40 5.24 0.92
N LEU A 76 0.73 5.96 0.93
CA LEU A 76 1.19 6.76 -0.21
C LEU A 76 1.56 5.87 -1.41
N ILE A 77 2.28 4.77 -1.18
CA ILE A 77 2.63 3.81 -2.22
C ILE A 77 1.37 3.18 -2.81
N ALA A 78 0.39 2.83 -1.98
CA ALA A 78 -0.88 2.29 -2.43
C ALA A 78 -1.65 3.27 -3.33
N LEU A 79 -1.67 4.56 -2.97
CA LEU A 79 -2.29 5.61 -3.76
C LEU A 79 -1.59 5.78 -5.13
N GLU A 80 -0.25 5.82 -5.13
CA GLU A 80 0.55 5.98 -6.34
C GLU A 80 0.44 4.77 -7.29
N ARG A 81 0.30 3.55 -6.75
CA ARG A 81 0.04 2.32 -7.54
C ARG A 81 -1.30 2.37 -8.27
N ARG A 82 -2.28 3.14 -7.76
CA ARG A 82 -3.55 3.40 -8.46
C ARG A 82 -3.44 4.49 -9.53
N GLY A 83 -2.24 5.01 -9.79
CA GLY A 83 -1.97 6.06 -10.75
C GLY A 83 -2.30 7.48 -10.23
N ILE A 84 -2.61 7.62 -8.94
CA ILE A 84 -2.90 8.93 -8.33
C ILE A 84 -1.62 9.45 -7.67
N SER A 85 -0.96 10.41 -8.31
CA SER A 85 0.19 11.11 -7.71
C SER A 85 -0.26 11.99 -6.56
N LEU A 86 0.48 11.96 -5.43
CA LEU A 86 0.21 12.82 -4.29
C LEU A 86 0.19 14.31 -4.65
N LYS A 87 1.07 14.74 -5.57
CA LYS A 87 1.16 16.14 -6.05
C LYS A 87 -0.13 16.58 -6.75
N ILE A 88 -0.71 15.71 -7.59
CA ILE A 88 -1.98 16.02 -8.27
C ILE A 88 -3.14 15.93 -7.28
N HIS A 89 -3.07 14.98 -6.34
CA HIS A 89 -4.13 14.78 -5.38
C HIS A 89 -4.20 15.91 -4.32
N SER A 90 -3.06 16.52 -3.98
CA SER A 90 -3.01 17.66 -3.05
C SER A 90 -3.75 18.89 -3.59
N GLU A 91 -3.76 19.11 -4.91
CA GLU A 91 -4.54 20.17 -5.55
C GLU A 91 -6.06 19.99 -5.36
N ARG A 92 -6.50 18.77 -5.05
CA ARG A 92 -7.90 18.41 -4.80
C ARG A 92 -8.29 18.50 -3.33
N GLN A 93 -7.41 18.97 -2.44
CA GLN A 93 -7.75 19.15 -1.03
C GLN A 93 -8.95 20.07 -0.86
N ASP A 94 -9.82 19.70 0.07
CA ASP A 94 -10.90 20.58 0.49
C ASP A 94 -10.31 21.85 1.14
N PRO A 95 -10.64 23.05 0.63
CA PRO A 95 -10.03 24.29 1.08
C PRO A 95 -10.41 24.68 2.52
N VAL A 96 -11.50 24.11 3.05
CA VAL A 96 -11.98 24.36 4.42
C VAL A 96 -11.39 23.34 5.38
N THR A 97 -11.48 22.05 5.03
CA THR A 97 -11.08 20.96 5.94
C THR A 97 -9.62 20.54 5.79
N GLY A 98 -8.96 20.89 4.69
CA GLY A 98 -7.60 20.45 4.35
C GLY A 98 -7.50 18.95 4.03
N LYS A 99 -8.62 18.24 3.92
CA LYS A 99 -8.65 16.79 3.69
C LYS A 99 -8.59 16.47 2.20
N LEU A 100 -7.88 15.40 1.89
CA LEU A 100 -7.86 14.78 0.57
C LEU A 100 -9.18 14.02 0.30
N PRO A 101 -9.72 14.08 -0.92
CA PRO A 101 -10.93 13.33 -1.29
C PRO A 101 -10.71 11.80 -1.26
N ALA A 102 -11.50 11.08 -0.47
CA ALA A 102 -11.41 9.63 -0.33
C ALA A 102 -12.30 8.86 -1.32
N PHE A 103 -13.25 9.53 -1.98
CA PHE A 103 -14.14 8.92 -2.95
C PHE A 103 -13.94 9.55 -4.32
N HIS A 104 -13.78 8.69 -5.33
CA HIS A 104 -13.73 9.06 -6.74
C HIS A 104 -14.94 8.46 -7.45
N VAL A 105 -15.75 9.31 -8.07
CA VAL A 105 -16.98 8.93 -8.77
C VAL A 105 -16.85 9.30 -10.24
N LEU A 106 -17.13 8.31 -11.09
CA LEU A 106 -17.21 8.49 -12.53
C LEU A 106 -18.68 8.33 -12.95
N LEU A 107 -19.23 9.38 -13.56
CA LEU A 107 -20.56 9.38 -14.14
C LEU A 107 -20.42 9.65 -15.65
N GLY A 108 -20.38 8.58 -16.44
CA GLY A 108 -20.04 8.70 -17.87
C GLY A 108 -18.60 9.19 -18.06
N ALA A 109 -18.44 10.42 -18.56
CA ALA A 109 -17.15 11.08 -18.76
C ALA A 109 -16.80 12.11 -17.67
N GLU A 110 -17.73 12.37 -16.74
CA GLU A 110 -17.53 13.34 -15.66
C GLU A 110 -16.90 12.69 -14.43
N GLU A 111 -15.84 13.32 -13.90
CA GLU A 111 -15.16 12.92 -12.67
C GLU A 111 -15.58 13.81 -11.50
N HIS A 112 -15.95 13.18 -10.38
CA HIS A 112 -16.29 13.86 -9.14
C HIS A 112 -15.52 13.28 -7.96
N TRP A 113 -15.09 14.14 -7.05
CA TRP A 113 -14.26 13.79 -5.90
C TRP A 113 -14.92 14.26 -4.61
N PHE A 114 -15.00 13.39 -3.61
CA PHE A 114 -15.65 13.71 -2.33
C PHE A 114 -14.76 13.32 -1.15
N THR A 115 -14.75 14.16 -0.10
CA THR A 115 -13.96 13.90 1.12
C THR A 115 -14.69 12.96 2.09
N GLY A 116 -16.02 13.01 2.11
CA GLY A 116 -16.86 12.23 3.01
C GLY A 116 -17.96 11.46 2.29
N ARG A 117 -18.46 10.42 2.97
CA ARG A 117 -19.57 9.61 2.47
C ARG A 117 -20.88 10.41 2.38
N GLU A 118 -21.11 11.33 3.31
CA GLU A 118 -22.31 12.19 3.29
C GLU A 118 -22.38 13.03 2.01
N GLN A 119 -21.27 13.64 1.59
CA GLN A 119 -21.21 14.43 0.35
C GLN A 119 -21.46 13.56 -0.90
N LEU A 120 -20.95 12.33 -0.89
CA LEU A 120 -21.20 11.35 -1.94
C LEU A 120 -22.68 10.97 -2.01
N ASP A 121 -23.28 10.65 -0.87
CA ASP A 121 -24.68 10.24 -0.77
C ASP A 121 -25.62 11.38 -1.20
N GLU A 122 -25.31 12.63 -0.81
CA GLU A 122 -26.02 13.84 -1.27
C GLU A 122 -25.94 14.03 -2.79
N PHE A 123 -24.75 13.82 -3.38
CA PHE A 123 -24.54 13.92 -4.82
C PHE A 123 -25.33 12.85 -5.58
N ILE A 124 -25.29 11.60 -5.12
CA ILE A 124 -26.05 10.49 -5.73
C ILE A 124 -27.55 10.81 -5.67
N ALA A 125 -28.08 11.19 -4.51
CA ALA A 125 -29.49 11.53 -4.34
C ALA A 125 -29.93 12.70 -5.24
N ALA A 126 -29.07 13.71 -5.40
CA ALA A 126 -29.35 14.84 -6.30
C ALA A 126 -29.40 14.40 -7.77
N LYS A 127 -28.46 13.54 -8.21
CA LYS A 127 -28.38 13.05 -9.58
C LYS A 127 -29.50 12.08 -9.92
N GLU A 128 -29.87 11.18 -9.01
CA GLU A 128 -31.04 10.29 -9.18
C GLU A 128 -32.34 11.09 -9.33
N LYS A 129 -32.48 12.19 -8.58
CA LYS A 129 -33.63 13.10 -8.69
C LYS A 129 -33.67 13.86 -10.02
N GLU A 130 -32.51 14.24 -10.56
CA GLU A 130 -32.37 14.92 -11.85
C GLU A 130 -32.68 13.97 -13.03
N LEU A 131 -32.14 12.76 -12.97
CA LEU A 131 -32.30 11.74 -14.01
C LEU A 131 -33.65 11.02 -13.95
N GLY A 132 -34.34 11.06 -12.80
CA GLY A 132 -35.66 10.47 -12.59
C GLY A 132 -35.65 8.93 -12.56
N HIS A 133 -34.48 8.32 -12.39
CA HIS A 133 -34.29 6.87 -12.27
C HIS A 133 -33.09 6.57 -11.37
N GLU A 134 -33.08 5.36 -10.78
CA GLU A 134 -31.96 4.89 -9.94
C GLU A 134 -30.69 4.72 -10.76
N LEU A 135 -29.57 5.20 -10.22
CA LEU A 135 -28.27 5.05 -10.86
C LEU A 135 -27.75 3.63 -10.60
N ARG A 136 -27.46 2.91 -11.68
CA ARG A 136 -26.88 1.57 -11.55
C ARG A 136 -25.40 1.68 -11.17
N VAL A 137 -25.10 1.35 -9.92
CA VAL A 137 -23.71 1.26 -9.41
C VAL A 137 -23.05 0.05 -10.04
N ASP A 138 -22.02 0.29 -10.85
CA ASP A 138 -21.11 -0.76 -11.27
C ASP A 138 -20.04 -0.93 -10.20
N ALA A 139 -20.02 -2.09 -9.54
CA ALA A 139 -19.01 -2.46 -8.54
C ALA A 139 -17.71 -2.89 -9.25
N GLY A 140 -17.21 -2.03 -10.15
CA GLY A 140 -16.00 -2.27 -10.91
C GLY A 140 -14.75 -2.04 -10.08
N VAL A 141 -14.06 -3.11 -9.70
CA VAL A 141 -12.78 -3.11 -8.99
C VAL A 141 -11.73 -2.27 -9.73
N GLY A 142 -11.15 -1.27 -9.06
CA GLY A 142 -9.83 -0.69 -9.38
C GLY A 142 -9.73 0.32 -10.53
N LEU A 143 -9.11 1.46 -10.26
CA LEU A 143 -8.81 2.57 -11.19
C LEU A 143 -7.86 2.24 -12.36
N THR A 144 -7.53 0.97 -12.62
CA THR A 144 -6.51 0.56 -13.59
C THR A 144 -7.00 0.53 -15.05
N GLY A 145 -7.85 1.47 -15.45
CA GLY A 145 -8.50 1.43 -16.77
C GLY A 145 -8.76 2.77 -17.44
N VAL A 146 -7.99 3.82 -17.14
CA VAL A 146 -8.17 5.15 -17.80
C VAL A 146 -7.28 5.32 -19.05
N HIS A 147 -6.52 4.30 -19.46
CA HIS A 147 -5.82 4.31 -20.75
C HIS A 147 -6.15 3.08 -21.59
N ALA A 148 -7.33 3.10 -22.20
CA ALA A 148 -7.59 2.72 -23.60
C ALA A 148 -9.11 2.80 -23.83
N ALA A 149 -9.65 4.02 -23.97
CA ALA A 149 -10.80 4.20 -24.84
C ALA A 149 -10.28 4.14 -26.27
N GLN A 150 -9.98 2.92 -26.73
CA GLN A 150 -10.04 2.60 -28.14
C GLN A 150 -11.23 1.68 -28.30
N ASP A 151 -12.15 2.13 -29.15
CA ASP A 151 -13.29 1.38 -29.64
C ASP A 151 -12.84 -0.03 -30.02
N ASP A 152 -13.33 -1.03 -29.29
CA ASP A 152 -13.41 -2.41 -29.77
C ASP A 152 -14.82 -2.91 -29.40
N ASP A 153 -15.77 -2.55 -30.26
CA ASP A 153 -16.91 -3.40 -30.56
C ASP A 153 -16.36 -4.74 -31.07
N GLU A 154 -16.46 -5.83 -30.31
CA GLU A 154 -16.77 -7.15 -30.89
C GLU A 154 -17.13 -8.22 -29.83
N GLU A 155 -18.09 -9.03 -30.26
CA GLU A 155 -18.81 -10.11 -29.61
C GLU A 155 -18.03 -11.04 -28.65
N SER A 156 -18.63 -11.31 -27.49
CA SER A 156 -18.80 -12.72 -27.06
C SER A 156 -20.13 -12.92 -26.33
N SER A 157 -20.99 -13.71 -26.96
CA SER A 157 -22.33 -14.06 -26.49
C SER A 157 -22.35 -15.49 -25.95
N ARG A 158 -23.29 -15.74 -25.00
CA ARG A 158 -23.92 -17.01 -24.54
C ARG A 158 -23.25 -17.69 -23.34
N ASN A 159 -23.96 -18.14 -22.28
CA ASN A 159 -25.38 -18.39 -21.94
C ASN A 159 -25.45 -18.36 -20.38
N GLY A 160 -26.53 -18.08 -19.64
CA GLY A 160 -27.91 -17.73 -19.95
C GLY A 160 -28.73 -17.66 -18.63
N ALA A 161 -29.75 -16.82 -18.59
CA ALA A 161 -30.95 -16.97 -17.76
C ALA A 161 -31.97 -15.93 -18.22
N ALA A 162 -33.18 -16.39 -18.52
CA ALA A 162 -34.24 -15.64 -19.16
C ALA A 162 -34.73 -14.44 -18.33
N ALA A 163 -34.78 -13.27 -18.95
CA ALA A 163 -35.72 -12.20 -18.62
C ALA A 163 -36.19 -11.54 -19.92
N SER A 164 -37.49 -11.31 -19.99
CA SER A 164 -38.29 -10.96 -21.18
C SER A 164 -37.85 -9.68 -21.88
N ALA A 165 -37.92 -9.74 -23.22
CA ALA A 165 -37.81 -8.60 -24.11
C ALA A 165 -39.01 -7.65 -23.97
N THR A 166 -38.74 -6.42 -23.55
CA THR A 166 -39.47 -5.20 -23.94
C THR A 166 -38.51 -4.02 -23.79
N ASP A 167 -38.56 -3.09 -24.75
CA ASP A 167 -37.78 -1.85 -24.90
C ASP A 167 -36.37 -1.93 -25.53
N ALA A 168 -36.39 -2.20 -26.84
CA ALA A 168 -35.33 -1.82 -27.77
C ALA A 168 -35.47 -0.33 -28.19
N ASN A 169 -35.26 0.62 -27.26
CA ASN A 169 -34.85 2.00 -27.58
C ASN A 169 -34.43 2.82 -26.34
N ALA A 170 -33.75 2.22 -25.36
CA ALA A 170 -33.18 2.97 -24.24
C ALA A 170 -31.75 3.39 -24.58
N ALA A 171 -31.46 4.69 -24.59
CA ALA A 171 -30.10 5.21 -24.61
C ALA A 171 -29.28 4.53 -23.48
N PRO A 172 -27.99 4.21 -23.69
CA PRO A 172 -27.18 3.57 -22.67
C PRO A 172 -27.21 4.42 -21.40
N LEU A 173 -27.83 3.88 -20.34
CA LEU A 173 -27.94 4.57 -19.07
C LEU A 173 -26.52 4.92 -18.56
N PRO A 174 -26.31 6.12 -17.99
CA PRO A 174 -25.01 6.51 -17.48
C PRO A 174 -24.60 5.55 -16.36
N LYS A 175 -23.53 4.79 -16.59
CA LYS A 175 -22.98 3.87 -15.59
C LYS A 175 -22.29 4.71 -14.52
N LEU A 176 -22.71 4.53 -13.27
CA LEU A 176 -22.09 5.16 -12.11
C LEU A 176 -21.02 4.21 -11.56
N ARG A 177 -19.76 4.65 -11.54
CA ARG A 177 -18.67 3.90 -10.94
C ARG A 177 -18.12 4.65 -9.74
N ILE A 178 -18.14 4.01 -8.58
CA ILE A 178 -17.65 4.57 -7.32
C ILE A 178 -16.38 3.81 -6.93
N VAL A 179 -15.30 4.54 -6.72
CA VAL A 179 -14.03 4.00 -6.22
C VAL A 179 -13.72 4.64 -4.88
N GLU A 180 -13.67 3.81 -3.84
CA GLU A 180 -13.21 4.23 -2.53
C GLU A 180 -11.69 4.04 -2.41
N LEU A 181 -11.02 5.09 -1.95
CA LEU A 181 -9.59 5.15 -1.66
C LEU A 181 -9.41 5.02 -0.15
N HIS A 182 -9.38 3.79 0.35
CA HIS A 182 -9.24 3.54 1.79
C HIS A 182 -7.91 4.08 2.34
N GLU A 183 -6.86 4.06 1.52
CA GLU A 183 -5.54 4.62 1.82
C GLU A 183 -5.59 6.13 2.12
N VAL A 184 -6.49 6.88 1.46
CA VAL A 184 -6.64 8.32 1.68
C VAL A 184 -7.16 8.63 3.08
N ARG A 185 -7.95 7.73 3.68
CA ARG A 185 -8.39 7.89 5.08
C ARG A 185 -7.19 7.88 6.02
N THR A 186 -6.30 6.90 5.87
CA THR A 186 -5.06 6.80 6.65
C THR A 186 -4.16 8.02 6.41
N ILE A 187 -4.01 8.45 5.15
CA ILE A 187 -3.24 9.65 4.81
C ILE A 187 -3.83 10.89 5.49
N ASN A 188 -5.14 11.11 5.44
CA ASN A 188 -5.79 12.26 6.07
C ASN A 188 -5.60 12.29 7.60
N THR A 189 -5.71 11.14 8.27
CA THR A 189 -5.45 11.05 9.71
C THR A 189 -4.00 11.43 10.02
N LEU A 190 -3.04 10.84 9.32
CA LEU A 190 -1.62 11.09 9.55
C LEU A 190 -1.18 12.49 9.11
N LEU A 191 -1.82 13.10 8.11
CA LEU A 191 -1.63 14.51 7.75
C LEU A 191 -2.12 15.44 8.87
N GLY A 192 -3.19 15.08 9.58
CA GLY A 192 -3.63 15.78 10.77
C GLY A 192 -2.56 15.76 11.87
N ASP A 193 -2.00 14.58 12.15
CA ASP A 193 -0.91 14.44 13.13
C ASP A 193 0.36 15.18 12.70
N LEU A 194 0.67 15.17 11.40
CA LEU A 194 1.81 15.87 10.82
C LEU A 194 1.63 17.40 10.89
N ALA A 195 0.41 17.90 10.71
CA ALA A 195 0.09 19.32 10.88
C ALA A 195 0.32 19.80 12.32
N THR A 196 0.04 18.95 13.33
CA THR A 196 0.37 19.29 14.74
C THR A 196 1.87 19.41 15.00
N GLN A 197 2.69 18.87 14.10
CA GLN A 197 4.15 18.91 14.16
C GLN A 197 4.73 20.03 13.28
N GLY A 198 3.88 20.86 12.66
CA GLY A 198 4.29 22.02 11.87
C GLY A 198 4.48 21.74 10.37
N PHE A 199 4.16 20.54 9.89
CA PHE A 199 4.34 20.17 8.48
C PHE A 199 3.01 19.94 7.78
N GLY A 200 2.82 20.62 6.63
CA GLY A 200 1.69 20.38 5.72
C GLY A 200 1.99 19.34 4.66
N ILE A 201 0.99 19.03 3.82
CA ILE A 201 1.15 18.10 2.68
C ILE A 201 2.30 18.48 1.73
N GLU A 202 2.55 19.79 1.58
CA GLU A 202 3.65 20.33 0.76
C GLU A 202 5.04 19.93 1.24
N ALA A 203 5.19 19.47 2.48
CA ALA A 203 6.44 18.92 2.99
C ALA A 203 6.73 17.53 2.41
N LEU A 204 5.69 16.78 2.01
CA LEU A 204 5.79 15.45 1.43
C LEU A 204 6.02 15.47 -0.09
N ILE A 205 5.88 16.62 -0.74
CA ILE A 205 5.98 16.74 -2.19
C ILE A 205 7.37 17.29 -2.57
N PRO A 206 8.13 16.62 -3.45
CA PRO A 206 9.38 17.14 -3.99
C PRO A 206 9.15 18.45 -4.74
N LYS A 207 9.99 19.46 -4.49
CA LYS A 207 9.95 20.74 -5.21
C LYS A 207 10.97 20.73 -6.34
N GLU A 208 10.54 21.09 -7.55
CA GLU A 208 11.46 21.32 -8.67
C GLU A 208 12.19 22.65 -8.43
N ARG A 209 13.49 22.57 -8.09
CA ARG A 209 14.34 23.76 -7.88
C ARG A 209 15.18 24.00 -9.11
N THR A 210 14.99 25.15 -9.77
CA THR A 210 15.91 25.64 -10.79
C THR A 210 16.89 26.63 -10.16
N GLY A 211 18.15 26.23 -9.99
CA GLY A 211 19.26 27.14 -9.65
C GLY A 211 19.60 27.32 -8.16
N GLU A 212 18.99 26.56 -7.24
CA GLU A 212 19.40 26.54 -5.84
C GLU A 212 20.20 25.28 -5.53
N GLU A 213 21.44 25.44 -5.06
CA GLU A 213 22.33 24.36 -4.66
C GLU A 213 22.10 24.01 -3.18
N GLY A 214 21.29 22.99 -2.90
CA GLY A 214 21.14 22.47 -1.54
C GLY A 214 19.83 21.70 -1.29
N SER A 215 19.89 20.73 -0.37
CA SER A 215 18.72 19.95 0.02
C SER A 215 17.71 20.81 0.81
N ARG A 216 16.41 20.55 0.61
CA ARG A 216 15.32 21.24 1.31
C ARG A 216 15.37 21.01 2.82
N TYR A 217 15.66 19.78 3.22
CA TYR A 217 15.78 19.37 4.61
C TYR A 217 17.12 18.67 4.83
N ALA A 218 17.50 18.46 6.08
CA ALA A 218 18.66 17.66 6.43
C ALA A 218 18.44 16.81 7.67
N VAL A 219 19.15 15.68 7.72
CA VAL A 219 19.27 14.84 8.90
C VAL A 219 20.72 14.81 9.31
N ARG A 220 21.00 15.14 10.56
CA ARG A 220 22.33 15.08 11.16
C ARG A 220 22.41 13.94 12.15
N ARG A 221 23.53 13.21 12.12
CA ARG A 221 23.87 12.20 13.12
C ARG A 221 25.37 12.29 13.40
N GLY A 222 25.73 12.84 14.54
CA GLY A 222 27.14 13.21 14.83
C GLY A 222 27.68 14.13 13.74
N ASP A 223 28.80 13.75 13.11
CA ASP A 223 29.44 14.52 12.04
C ASP A 223 28.87 14.24 10.63
N SER A 224 27.93 13.29 10.50
CA SER A 224 27.31 12.96 9.21
C SER A 224 26.06 13.79 8.98
N GLU A 225 25.96 14.46 7.84
CA GLU A 225 24.75 15.15 7.37
C GLU A 225 24.24 14.48 6.08
N SER A 226 22.94 14.20 6.02
CA SER A 226 22.24 13.71 4.84
C SER A 226 21.18 14.72 4.42
N GLY A 227 21.26 15.20 3.18
CA GLY A 227 20.24 16.06 2.60
C GLY A 227 18.99 15.27 2.18
N LEU A 228 17.81 15.87 2.33
CA LEU A 228 16.53 15.34 1.85
C LEU A 228 15.79 16.39 1.00
N GLU A 229 15.16 15.94 -0.09
CA GLU A 229 14.36 16.78 -0.98
C GLU A 229 12.94 17.01 -0.46
N ASP A 230 12.40 16.00 0.23
CA ASP A 230 11.08 16.00 0.83
C ASP A 230 11.08 15.18 2.12
N LEU A 231 9.99 15.29 2.87
CA LEU A 231 9.86 14.68 4.18
C LEU A 231 9.53 13.17 4.10
N ARG A 232 9.11 12.63 2.95
CA ARG A 232 8.91 11.17 2.75
C ARG A 232 10.23 10.42 2.77
N ALA A 233 11.33 11.09 2.41
CA ALA A 233 12.66 10.49 2.47
C ALA A 233 13.19 10.30 3.90
N LEU A 234 12.58 10.95 4.90
CA LEU A 234 13.08 10.96 6.28
C LEU A 234 13.13 9.56 6.92
N PRO A 235 12.06 8.73 6.93
CA PRO A 235 12.15 7.38 7.49
C PRO A 235 13.22 6.51 6.82
N GLY A 236 13.37 6.62 5.50
CA GLY A 236 14.41 5.93 4.75
C GLY A 236 15.83 6.33 5.20
N ALA A 237 16.08 7.63 5.35
CA ALA A 237 17.35 8.14 5.83
C ALA A 237 17.68 7.66 7.27
N ILE A 238 16.66 7.62 8.14
CA ILE A 238 16.83 7.13 9.51
C ILE A 238 17.11 5.63 9.55
N ARG A 239 16.39 4.82 8.76
CA ARG A 239 16.70 3.38 8.63
C ARG A 239 18.10 3.14 8.10
N ALA A 240 18.52 3.87 7.07
CA ALA A 240 19.87 3.77 6.51
C ALA A 240 20.93 4.15 7.55
N ALA A 241 20.64 5.11 8.43
CA ALA A 241 21.51 5.40 9.56
C ALA A 241 21.54 4.25 10.58
N GLY A 242 20.40 3.63 10.90
CA GLY A 242 20.31 2.48 11.80
C GLY A 242 20.97 1.21 11.27
N GLU A 243 21.04 1.05 9.95
CA GLU A 243 21.71 -0.05 9.28
C GLU A 243 23.25 0.02 9.37
N LYS A 244 23.81 1.23 9.54
CA LYS A 244 25.27 1.40 9.60
C LYS A 244 25.89 0.56 10.72
N GLY A 245 26.76 -0.36 10.33
CA GLY A 245 27.48 -1.26 11.24
C GLY A 245 26.78 -2.60 11.50
N LEU A 246 25.61 -2.83 10.91
CA LEU A 246 24.96 -4.13 10.86
C LEU A 246 25.37 -4.88 9.59
N GLN A 247 25.47 -6.21 9.70
CA GLN A 247 25.47 -7.08 8.53
C GLN A 247 24.11 -7.77 8.45
N ILE A 248 23.31 -7.41 7.45
CA ILE A 248 21.97 -7.95 7.26
C ILE A 248 22.01 -8.92 6.08
N THR A 249 21.55 -10.14 6.30
CA THR A 249 21.36 -11.15 5.26
C THR A 249 19.87 -11.42 5.14
N ARG A 250 19.28 -11.21 3.95
CA ARG A 250 17.90 -11.61 3.66
C ARG A 250 17.91 -13.02 3.09
N PHE A 251 17.13 -13.92 3.67
CA PHE A 251 16.96 -15.27 3.15
C PHE A 251 15.87 -15.29 2.08
N LYS A 252 16.19 -15.77 0.88
CA LYS A 252 15.19 -15.96 -0.20
C LYS A 252 14.69 -17.39 -0.28
N GLY A 253 15.44 -18.33 0.26
CA GLY A 253 15.08 -19.73 0.33
C GLY A 253 15.81 -20.46 1.44
N LEU A 254 15.25 -21.61 1.83
CA LEU A 254 15.81 -22.43 2.93
C LEU A 254 17.25 -22.90 2.66
N GLY A 255 17.64 -23.03 1.39
CA GLY A 255 18.99 -23.46 1.00
C GLY A 255 20.08 -22.42 1.23
N GLU A 256 19.72 -21.17 1.55
CA GLU A 256 20.68 -20.12 1.92
C GLU A 256 21.08 -20.18 3.40
N MET A 257 20.39 -21.00 4.20
CA MET A 257 20.66 -21.21 5.61
C MET A 257 21.54 -22.43 5.84
N ASN A 258 22.46 -22.33 6.80
CA ASN A 258 23.26 -23.48 7.22
C ASN A 258 22.41 -24.43 8.09
N ALA A 259 22.85 -25.68 8.22
CA ALA A 259 22.11 -26.71 8.96
C ALA A 259 21.85 -26.34 10.44
N GLU A 260 22.81 -25.67 11.09
CA GLU A 260 22.65 -25.20 12.47
C GLU A 260 21.60 -24.07 12.58
N GLU A 261 21.64 -23.12 11.66
CA GLU A 261 20.69 -22.00 11.61
C GLU A 261 19.26 -22.50 11.37
N LEU A 262 19.09 -23.42 10.43
CA LEU A 262 17.79 -24.03 10.14
C LEU A 262 17.26 -24.80 11.35
N ARG A 263 18.13 -25.55 12.04
CA ARG A 263 17.76 -26.28 13.25
C ARG A 263 17.31 -25.32 14.36
N GLU A 264 18.10 -24.28 14.64
CA GLU A 264 17.85 -23.32 15.72
C GLU A 264 16.60 -22.48 15.48
N THR A 265 16.37 -22.03 14.24
CA THR A 265 15.31 -21.06 13.93
C THR A 265 13.98 -21.72 13.55
N THR A 266 14.03 -22.83 12.82
CA THR A 266 12.84 -23.38 12.14
C THR A 266 12.39 -24.72 12.72
N LEU A 267 13.30 -25.50 13.31
CA LEU A 267 12.99 -26.85 13.80
C LEU A 267 12.89 -26.95 15.34
N ASP A 268 13.67 -26.16 16.07
CA ASP A 268 13.69 -26.16 17.54
C ASP A 268 12.30 -25.78 18.11
N PRO A 269 11.64 -26.66 18.88
CA PRO A 269 10.35 -26.34 19.51
C PRO A 269 10.34 -25.07 20.37
N ALA A 270 11.48 -24.64 20.91
CA ALA A 270 11.56 -23.44 21.74
C ALA A 270 11.53 -22.14 20.92
N ASN A 271 12.02 -22.18 19.67
CA ASN A 271 12.22 -20.97 18.85
C ASN A 271 11.35 -20.93 17.59
N ARG A 272 10.84 -22.08 17.14
CA ARG A 272 10.12 -22.18 15.87
C ARG A 272 8.77 -21.49 15.94
N THR A 273 8.42 -20.84 14.83
CA THR A 273 7.07 -20.32 14.58
C THR A 273 6.37 -21.24 13.58
N LEU A 274 5.17 -21.71 13.95
CA LEU A 274 4.34 -22.57 13.11
C LEU A 274 2.99 -21.90 12.88
N LEU A 275 2.55 -21.87 11.63
CA LEU A 275 1.22 -21.43 11.25
C LEU A 275 0.32 -22.67 11.08
N GLN A 276 -0.77 -22.76 11.85
CA GLN A 276 -1.75 -23.83 11.71
C GLN A 276 -2.68 -23.56 10.53
N ILE A 277 -2.82 -24.54 9.64
CA ILE A 277 -3.64 -24.42 8.44
C ILE A 277 -5.11 -24.70 8.75
N ARG A 278 -6.01 -23.82 8.31
CA ARG A 278 -7.46 -23.96 8.42
C ARG A 278 -8.08 -24.53 7.14
N MET A 279 -9.33 -24.96 7.24
CA MET A 279 -10.10 -25.44 6.08
C MET A 279 -10.30 -24.34 5.02
N GLU A 280 -10.42 -23.09 5.45
CA GLU A 280 -10.51 -21.92 4.56
C GLU A 280 -9.23 -21.76 3.73
N ASP A 281 -8.06 -21.89 4.36
CA ASP A 281 -6.76 -21.82 3.67
C ASP A 281 -6.61 -22.97 2.65
N ALA A 282 -7.01 -24.18 3.04
CA ALA A 282 -6.95 -25.34 2.15
C ALA A 282 -7.87 -25.20 0.92
N GLY A 283 -9.08 -24.65 1.11
CA GLY A 283 -9.98 -24.33 0.00
C GLY A 283 -9.40 -23.24 -0.91
N SER A 284 -8.81 -22.21 -0.31
CA SER A 284 -8.18 -21.10 -1.05
C SER A 284 -6.97 -21.57 -1.87
N ALA A 285 -6.16 -22.48 -1.32
CA ALA A 285 -5.03 -23.08 -2.02
C ALA A 285 -5.46 -23.96 -3.21
N ASP A 286 -6.56 -24.72 -3.07
CA ASP A 286 -7.11 -25.55 -4.15
C ASP A 286 -7.68 -24.69 -5.29
N GLU A 287 -8.38 -23.60 -4.95
CA GLU A 287 -8.86 -22.63 -5.93
C GLU A 287 -7.71 -21.99 -6.70
N LEU A 288 -6.67 -21.53 -5.98
CA LEU A 288 -5.47 -20.96 -6.59
C LEU A 288 -4.79 -21.97 -7.52
N PHE A 289 -4.64 -23.22 -7.09
CA PHE A 289 -4.09 -24.29 -7.92
C PHE A 289 -4.90 -24.50 -9.19
N ARG A 290 -6.23 -24.55 -9.08
CA ARG A 290 -7.13 -24.72 -10.24
C ARG A 290 -7.04 -23.57 -11.23
N VAL A 291 -6.92 -22.32 -10.75
CA VAL A 291 -6.78 -21.13 -11.61
C VAL A 291 -5.43 -21.13 -12.32
N LEU A 292 -4.33 -21.40 -11.59
CA LEU A 292 -2.98 -21.30 -12.14
C LEU A 292 -2.55 -22.50 -12.97
N MET A 293 -2.97 -23.71 -12.60
CA MET A 293 -2.59 -24.96 -13.27
C MET A 293 -3.70 -25.55 -14.15
N GLY A 294 -4.91 -24.97 -14.15
CA GLY A 294 -6.00 -25.44 -15.00
C GLY A 294 -5.81 -25.07 -16.47
N ASP A 295 -6.51 -25.76 -17.37
CA ASP A 295 -6.32 -25.62 -18.82
C ASP A 295 -6.85 -24.29 -19.40
N ASN A 296 -7.73 -23.60 -18.67
CA ASN A 296 -8.32 -22.34 -19.11
C ASN A 296 -7.32 -21.19 -18.96
N VAL A 297 -6.93 -20.61 -20.09
CA VAL A 297 -5.97 -19.51 -20.17
C VAL A 297 -6.56 -18.21 -19.61
N GLU A 298 -7.84 -17.96 -19.83
CA GLU A 298 -8.45 -16.66 -19.53
C GLU A 298 -8.49 -16.34 -18.02
N PRO A 299 -8.98 -17.23 -17.13
CA PRO A 299 -8.94 -16.97 -15.68
C PRO A 299 -7.52 -16.81 -15.14
N ARG A 300 -6.56 -17.55 -15.71
CA ARG A 300 -5.15 -17.42 -15.35
C ARG A 300 -4.59 -16.05 -15.75
N ARG A 301 -4.92 -15.58 -16.96
CA ARG A 301 -4.50 -14.28 -17.48
C ARG A 301 -5.07 -13.14 -16.62
N GLU A 302 -6.36 -13.17 -16.32
CA GLU A 302 -7.01 -12.19 -15.45
C GLU A 302 -6.38 -12.17 -14.05
N PHE A 303 -6.14 -13.34 -13.45
CA PHE A 303 -5.49 -13.45 -12.15
C PHE A 303 -4.10 -12.79 -12.14
N ILE A 304 -3.26 -13.09 -13.14
CA ILE A 304 -1.93 -12.51 -13.27
C ILE A 304 -2.02 -10.99 -13.45
N GLN A 305 -2.90 -10.50 -14.34
CA GLN A 305 -3.04 -9.07 -14.60
C GLN A 305 -3.51 -8.30 -13.36
N LYS A 306 -4.50 -8.84 -12.65
CA LYS A 306 -5.05 -8.23 -11.44
C LYS A 306 -4.01 -8.12 -10.34
N HIS A 307 -3.19 -9.16 -10.14
CA HIS A 307 -2.21 -9.22 -9.05
C HIS A 307 -0.80 -8.75 -9.44
N ALA A 308 -0.54 -8.46 -10.71
CA ALA A 308 0.77 -8.00 -11.18
C ALA A 308 1.26 -6.74 -10.44
N LEU A 309 0.36 -5.81 -10.13
CA LEU A 309 0.67 -4.56 -9.44
C LEU A 309 0.82 -4.71 -7.91
N ASP A 310 0.33 -5.82 -7.36
CA ASP A 310 0.45 -6.11 -5.94
C ASP A 310 1.87 -6.59 -5.58
N VAL A 311 2.57 -7.20 -6.54
CA VAL A 311 3.90 -7.78 -6.31
C VAL A 311 4.89 -6.69 -5.95
N ARG A 312 5.48 -6.81 -4.75
CA ARG A 312 6.44 -5.86 -4.17
C ARG A 312 7.89 -6.31 -4.33
N ASN A 313 8.11 -7.62 -4.33
CA ASN A 313 9.43 -8.25 -4.23
C ASN A 313 9.62 -9.27 -5.37
N LEU A 314 9.49 -8.82 -6.62
CA LEU A 314 9.91 -9.60 -7.80
C LEU A 314 11.40 -9.31 -8.02
N ASP A 315 12.25 -10.28 -7.70
CA ASP A 315 13.65 -10.22 -8.12
C ASP A 315 13.75 -10.63 -9.60
N VAL A 316 14.38 -9.78 -10.42
CA VAL A 316 14.85 -10.06 -11.78
C VAL A 316 16.32 -10.47 -11.74
#